data_AF-A0A815NZI9-F1
#
_entry.id   AF-A0A815NZI9-F1
#
_cell.length_a   1.000
_cell.length_b   1.000
_cell.length_c   1.000
_cell.angle_alpha   90.00
_cell.angle_beta   90.00
_cell.angle_gamma   90.00
#
_symmetry.space_group_name_H-M   'P 1'
#
loop_
_entity.id
_entity.type
_entity.pdbx_description
1 polymer ?
#
loop_
_entity_poly.entity_id
_entity_poly.type
_entity_poly.pdbx_seq_one_letter_code
_entity_poly.pdbx_strand_id
1 'polypeptide(L)'
;MSWLSGAAALVNAILGNIPMMNKKYVHDPKLVEQLQQFQKQNADILAKYNELIKRMEDQDIDSFEDLQRFDRKGAEVLIRLASQTAPLPMQGRNFGFFGLTSTGKSTIINKLIGKNLAEVGAGETTQEIQPYDGQGYRLYDIPGRNDDLSYFSMEYIAFWKALTARIIVITSTIKEMTKVFRLLDAIQLRYDIIVNKFDLVNLEEREKVKVQIKQEIINCKLQGVNHIWFISAENPRQFPDWINMIDYLTNK
;
A
#
# COMPACT_ATOMS: atom_id res chain seq x y z
N MET A 1 -21.26 -41.36 -9.00
CA MET A 1 -20.22 -40.33 -8.81
C MET A 1 -20.61 -39.05 -9.56
N SER A 2 -21.43 -38.16 -8.97
CA SER A 2 -21.70 -36.85 -9.60
C SER A 2 -22.04 -35.74 -8.59
N TRP A 3 -21.38 -35.76 -7.42
CA TRP A 3 -21.53 -34.70 -6.41
C TRP A 3 -20.51 -33.55 -6.54
N LEU A 4 -19.52 -33.68 -7.42
CA LEU A 4 -18.44 -32.68 -7.60
C LEU A 4 -18.74 -31.61 -8.65
N SER A 5 -19.71 -31.80 -9.53
CA SER A 5 -20.08 -30.80 -10.56
C SER A 5 -20.99 -29.69 -10.04
N GLY A 6 -21.76 -29.95 -8.97
CA GLY A 6 -22.71 -28.98 -8.40
C GLY A 6 -22.05 -27.86 -7.61
N ALA A 7 -20.98 -28.15 -6.86
CA ALA A 7 -20.28 -27.15 -6.05
C ALA A 7 -19.54 -26.11 -6.91
N ALA A 8 -18.92 -26.54 -8.01
CA ALA A 8 -18.23 -25.63 -8.94
C ALA A 8 -19.20 -24.69 -9.69
N ALA A 9 -20.39 -25.20 -10.04
CA ALA A 9 -21.44 -24.39 -10.66
C ALA A 9 -22.05 -23.38 -9.70
N LEU A 10 -22.23 -23.74 -8.42
CA LEU A 10 -22.73 -22.84 -7.38
C LEU A 10 -21.73 -21.69 -7.09
N VAL A 11 -20.44 -22.00 -7.06
CA VAL A 11 -19.36 -21.00 -6.89
C VAL A 11 -19.35 -20.00 -8.06
N ASN A 12 -19.48 -20.47 -9.30
CA ASN A 12 -19.54 -19.58 -10.46
C ASN A 12 -20.85 -18.75 -10.54
N ALA A 13 -21.96 -19.27 -10.01
CA ALA A 13 -23.24 -18.55 -9.96
C ALA A 13 -23.28 -17.47 -8.86
N ILE A 14 -22.59 -17.70 -7.72
CA ILE A 14 -22.44 -16.72 -6.63
C ILE A 14 -21.41 -15.64 -6.99
N LEU A 15 -20.35 -16.00 -7.74
CA LEU A 15 -19.30 -15.08 -8.20
C LEU A 15 -19.65 -14.32 -9.50
N GLY A 16 -20.95 -14.16 -9.80
CA GLY A 16 -21.43 -13.53 -11.02
C GLY A 16 -20.68 -12.23 -11.36
N ASN A 17 -19.97 -12.24 -12.49
CA ASN A 17 -19.27 -11.10 -13.09
C ASN A 17 -18.62 -10.13 -12.09
N ILE A 18 -17.96 -10.65 -11.05
CA ILE A 18 -17.03 -9.82 -10.27
C ILE A 18 -15.88 -9.51 -11.24
N PRO A 19 -15.60 -8.24 -11.58
CA PRO A 19 -14.45 -7.94 -12.41
C PRO A 19 -13.24 -8.57 -11.73
N MET A 20 -12.67 -9.59 -12.37
CA MET A 20 -11.47 -10.24 -11.90
C MET A 20 -10.37 -9.18 -11.84
N MET A 21 -10.21 -8.54 -10.68
CA MET A 21 -9.02 -7.74 -10.37
C MET A 21 -7.74 -8.59 -10.45
N ASN A 22 -7.87 -9.92 -10.53
CA ASN A 22 -6.80 -10.89 -10.73
C ASN A 22 -5.87 -10.65 -11.93
N LYS A 23 -6.19 -9.76 -12.89
CA LYS A 23 -5.36 -9.55 -14.09
C LYS A 23 -4.55 -8.25 -14.13
N LYS A 24 -4.71 -7.34 -13.18
CA LYS A 24 -4.06 -6.00 -13.25
C LYS A 24 -3.02 -5.72 -12.16
N TYR A 25 -2.77 -6.65 -11.23
CA TYR A 25 -2.13 -6.26 -9.98
C TYR A 25 -0.93 -7.09 -9.52
N VAL A 26 -0.59 -8.21 -10.16
CA VAL A 26 0.51 -9.05 -9.67
C VAL A 26 1.12 -9.91 -10.80
N HIS A 27 2.38 -9.64 -11.17
CA HIS A 27 3.19 -10.51 -12.04
C HIS A 27 3.93 -11.63 -11.27
N ASP A 28 3.69 -11.77 -9.97
CA ASP A 28 4.21 -12.86 -9.14
C ASP A 28 3.24 -14.04 -9.11
N PRO A 29 3.56 -15.17 -9.78
CA PRO A 29 2.69 -16.34 -9.78
C PRO A 29 2.39 -16.87 -8.38
N LYS A 30 3.34 -16.75 -7.44
CA LYS A 30 3.15 -17.23 -6.06
C LYS A 30 2.14 -16.36 -5.32
N LEU A 31 2.25 -15.04 -5.43
CA LEU A 31 1.31 -14.13 -4.79
C LEU A 31 -0.08 -14.22 -5.44
N VAL A 32 -0.17 -14.42 -6.77
CA VAL A 32 -1.45 -14.69 -7.45
C VAL A 32 -2.10 -15.97 -6.91
N GLU A 33 -1.34 -17.06 -6.79
CA GLU A 33 -1.84 -18.32 -6.25
C GLU A 33 -2.32 -18.16 -4.79
N GLN A 34 -1.53 -17.47 -3.97
CA GLN A 34 -1.88 -17.16 -2.58
C GLN A 34 -3.16 -16.33 -2.49
N LEU A 35 -3.31 -15.30 -3.33
CA LEU A 35 -4.52 -14.48 -3.40
C LEU A 35 -5.75 -15.31 -3.79
N GLN A 36 -5.64 -16.19 -4.78
CA GLN A 36 -6.75 -17.06 -5.19
C GLN A 36 -7.16 -18.05 -4.09
N GLN A 37 -6.19 -18.63 -3.38
CA GLN A 37 -6.48 -19.49 -2.24
C GLN A 37 -7.12 -18.70 -1.10
N PHE A 38 -6.62 -17.49 -0.84
CA PHE A 38 -7.15 -16.58 0.17
C PHE A 38 -8.59 -16.15 -0.14
N GLN A 39 -8.90 -15.82 -1.40
CA GLN A 39 -10.26 -15.52 -1.85
C GLN A 39 -11.23 -16.68 -1.60
N LYS A 40 -10.81 -17.92 -1.92
CA LYS A 40 -11.63 -19.11 -1.68
C LYS A 40 -11.91 -19.35 -0.20
N GLN A 41 -10.90 -19.16 0.65
CA GLN A 41 -11.03 -19.34 2.09
C GLN A 41 -11.86 -18.25 2.77
N ASN A 42 -11.89 -17.05 2.19
CA ASN A 42 -12.57 -15.87 2.75
C ASN A 42 -13.75 -15.40 1.90
N ALA A 43 -14.42 -16.31 1.18
CA ALA A 43 -15.48 -15.98 0.22
C ALA A 43 -16.61 -15.12 0.83
N ASP A 44 -17.02 -15.40 2.08
CA ASP A 44 -18.05 -14.64 2.77
C ASP A 44 -17.63 -13.20 3.10
N ILE A 45 -16.35 -12.99 3.44
CA ILE A 45 -15.79 -11.67 3.71
C ILE A 45 -15.64 -10.91 2.39
N LEU A 46 -15.13 -11.58 1.35
CA LEU A 46 -14.99 -11.03 0.00
C LEU A 46 -16.34 -10.54 -0.55
N ALA A 47 -17.41 -11.31 -0.38
CA ALA A 47 -18.75 -10.91 -0.82
C ALA A 47 -19.21 -9.59 -0.16
N LYS A 48 -18.93 -9.41 1.14
CA LYS A 48 -19.28 -8.17 1.88
C LYS A 48 -18.43 -6.97 1.44
N TYR A 49 -17.16 -7.19 1.13
CA TYR A 49 -16.32 -6.14 0.54
C TYR A 49 -16.86 -5.71 -0.82
N ASN A 50 -17.23 -6.65 -1.68
CA ASN A 50 -17.77 -6.36 -3.00
C ASN A 50 -19.11 -5.60 -2.91
N GLU A 51 -19.98 -5.96 -1.96
CA GLU A 51 -21.22 -5.23 -1.70
C GLU A 51 -20.94 -3.80 -1.24
N LEU A 52 -19.97 -3.60 -0.34
CA LEU A 52 -19.57 -2.28 0.12
C LEU A 52 -19.00 -1.44 -1.03
N ILE A 53 -18.07 -1.99 -1.81
CA ILE A 53 -17.45 -1.29 -2.94
C ILE A 53 -18.51 -0.89 -3.95
N LYS A 54 -19.43 -1.79 -4.31
CA LYS A 54 -20.54 -1.48 -5.20
C LYS A 54 -21.41 -0.35 -4.66
N ARG A 55 -21.71 -0.36 -3.35
CA ARG A 55 -22.46 0.75 -2.72
C ARG A 55 -21.70 2.08 -2.82
N MET A 56 -20.39 2.05 -2.63
CA MET A 56 -19.54 3.24 -2.75
C MET A 56 -19.56 3.79 -4.17
N GLU A 57 -19.45 2.91 -5.17
CA GLU A 57 -19.56 3.27 -6.59
C GLU A 57 -20.93 3.88 -6.92
N ASP A 58 -22.02 3.26 -6.45
CA ASP A 58 -23.41 3.76 -6.64
C ASP A 58 -23.62 5.14 -5.99
N GLN A 59 -22.81 5.50 -5.00
CA GLN A 59 -22.86 6.77 -4.26
C GLN A 59 -21.78 7.77 -4.66
N ASP A 60 -20.97 7.47 -5.68
CA ASP A 60 -19.83 8.30 -6.13
C ASP A 60 -18.83 8.60 -4.98
N ILE A 61 -18.62 7.62 -4.11
CA ILE A 61 -17.66 7.69 -2.99
C ILE A 61 -16.34 7.09 -3.45
N ASP A 62 -15.31 7.92 -3.64
CA ASP A 62 -14.00 7.45 -4.10
C ASP A 62 -13.01 7.17 -2.96
N SER A 63 -13.17 7.78 -1.78
CA SER A 63 -12.18 7.74 -0.71
C SER A 63 -12.76 7.35 0.65
N PHE A 64 -11.88 7.00 1.60
CA PHE A 64 -12.29 6.73 2.97
C PHE A 64 -12.84 7.98 3.65
N GLU A 65 -12.36 9.14 3.26
CA GLU A 65 -12.75 10.45 3.80
C GLU A 65 -14.17 10.79 3.36
N ASP A 66 -14.48 10.55 2.09
CA ASP A 66 -15.83 10.66 1.55
C ASP A 66 -16.75 9.61 2.17
N LEU A 67 -16.27 8.38 2.33
CA LEU A 67 -17.02 7.32 3.01
C LEU A 67 -17.39 7.76 4.43
N GLN A 68 -16.45 8.29 5.21
CA GLN A 68 -16.73 8.81 6.56
C GLN A 68 -17.73 9.98 6.55
N ARG A 69 -17.66 10.84 5.54
CA ARG A 69 -18.48 12.05 5.44
C ARG A 69 -19.90 11.77 4.99
N PHE A 70 -20.07 10.94 3.98
CA PHE A 70 -21.35 10.71 3.30
C PHE A 70 -22.02 9.40 3.72
N ASP A 71 -21.25 8.42 4.19
CA ASP A 71 -21.74 7.10 4.57
C ASP A 71 -20.96 6.50 5.76
N ARG A 72 -21.17 7.12 6.93
CA ARG A 72 -20.53 6.71 8.18
C ARG A 72 -20.72 5.22 8.50
N LYS A 73 -21.89 4.65 8.16
CA LYS A 73 -22.15 3.21 8.33
C LYS A 73 -21.23 2.38 7.42
N GLY A 74 -21.00 2.83 6.20
CA GLY A 74 -20.05 2.22 5.27
C GLY A 74 -18.63 2.22 5.81
N ALA A 75 -18.19 3.34 6.39
CA ALA A 75 -16.88 3.44 7.03
C ALA A 75 -16.75 2.46 8.21
N GLU A 76 -17.78 2.34 9.06
CA GLU A 76 -17.82 1.37 10.17
C GLU A 76 -17.80 -0.09 9.67
N VAL A 77 -18.52 -0.38 8.58
CA VAL A 77 -18.49 -1.68 7.91
C VAL A 77 -17.10 -1.98 7.36
N LEU A 78 -16.45 -1.03 6.68
CA LEU A 78 -15.10 -1.20 6.15
C LEU A 78 -14.11 -1.53 7.26
N ILE A 79 -14.10 -0.77 8.36
CA ILE A 79 -13.21 -1.00 9.50
C ILE A 79 -13.45 -2.39 10.10
N ARG A 80 -14.71 -2.80 10.24
CA ARG A 80 -15.06 -4.14 10.76
C ARG A 80 -14.64 -5.26 9.81
N LEU A 81 -14.84 -5.10 8.51
CA LEU A 81 -14.38 -6.06 7.53
C LEU A 81 -12.85 -6.14 7.55
N ALA A 82 -12.18 -4.98 7.59
CA ALA A 82 -10.73 -4.91 7.69
C ALA A 82 -10.22 -5.58 8.95
N SER A 83 -10.87 -5.44 10.11
CA SER A 83 -10.43 -6.14 11.33
C SER A 83 -10.61 -7.66 11.25
N GLN A 84 -11.61 -8.15 10.51
CA GLN A 84 -11.86 -9.57 10.27
C GLN A 84 -10.93 -10.20 9.22
N THR A 85 -10.44 -9.39 8.28
CA THR A 85 -9.53 -9.85 7.22
C THR A 85 -8.17 -10.26 7.81
N ALA A 86 -7.79 -11.51 7.63
CA ALA A 86 -6.46 -12.00 7.99
C ALA A 86 -5.38 -11.44 7.04
N PRO A 87 -4.11 -11.30 7.49
CA PRO A 87 -3.00 -11.02 6.58
C PRO A 87 -2.82 -12.13 5.54
N LEU A 88 -2.33 -11.78 4.36
CA LEU A 88 -1.85 -12.78 3.40
C LEU A 88 -0.66 -13.58 4.00
N PRO A 89 -0.57 -14.89 3.72
CA PRO A 89 0.53 -15.72 4.22
C PRO A 89 1.82 -15.46 3.43
N MET A 90 2.56 -14.40 3.80
CA MET A 90 3.86 -14.07 3.23
C MET A 90 5.01 -14.57 4.11
N GLN A 91 6.07 -15.07 3.47
CA GLN A 91 7.28 -15.50 4.18
C GLN A 91 8.32 -14.38 4.23
N GLY A 92 9.13 -14.36 5.29
CA GLY A 92 10.23 -13.41 5.45
C GLY A 92 9.77 -11.97 5.70
N ARG A 93 10.68 -11.02 5.47
CA ARG A 93 10.40 -9.59 5.62
C ARG A 93 9.88 -9.01 4.32
N ASN A 94 8.73 -8.34 4.37
CA ASN A 94 8.04 -7.83 3.19
C ASN A 94 7.81 -6.32 3.34
N PHE A 95 8.36 -5.51 2.44
CA PHE A 95 8.28 -4.04 2.49
C PHE A 95 7.49 -3.51 1.30
N GLY A 96 6.40 -2.79 1.56
CA GLY A 96 5.62 -2.14 0.50
C GLY A 96 6.00 -0.66 0.39
N PHE A 97 6.32 -0.22 -0.83
CA PHE A 97 6.59 1.18 -1.15
C PHE A 97 5.38 1.79 -1.83
N PHE A 98 4.78 2.76 -1.17
CA PHE A 98 3.64 3.53 -1.64
C PHE A 98 4.06 4.96 -1.91
N GLY A 99 3.33 5.66 -2.76
CA GLY A 99 3.61 7.05 -3.09
C GLY A 99 3.29 7.36 -4.53
N LEU A 100 3.10 8.64 -4.83
CA LEU A 100 2.83 9.10 -6.20
C LEU A 100 3.95 8.70 -7.16
N THR A 101 3.64 8.68 -8.45
CA THR A 101 4.64 8.52 -9.52
C THR A 101 5.72 9.60 -9.37
N SER A 102 6.95 9.29 -9.75
CA SER A 102 8.10 10.21 -9.69
C SER A 102 8.55 10.64 -8.28
N THR A 103 8.02 10.06 -7.20
CA THR A 103 8.53 10.26 -5.83
C THR A 103 9.87 9.55 -5.56
N GLY A 104 10.29 8.66 -6.47
CA GLY A 104 11.56 7.95 -6.40
C GLY A 104 11.54 6.59 -5.71
N LYS A 105 10.36 5.94 -5.63
CA LYS A 105 10.19 4.57 -5.10
C LYS A 105 11.14 3.57 -5.76
N SER A 106 11.12 3.49 -7.10
CA SER A 106 12.00 2.59 -7.88
C SER A 106 13.49 2.86 -7.62
N THR A 107 13.89 4.13 -7.50
CA THR A 107 15.26 4.49 -7.15
C THR A 107 15.64 3.96 -5.76
N ILE A 108 14.78 4.14 -4.75
CA ILE A 108 15.00 3.60 -3.40
C ILE A 108 15.14 2.07 -3.44
N ILE A 109 14.23 1.39 -4.12
CA ILE A 109 14.22 -0.07 -4.29
C ILE A 109 15.53 -0.56 -4.91
N ASN A 110 15.97 0.05 -6.01
CA ASN A 110 17.24 -0.28 -6.67
C ASN A 110 18.45 -0.13 -5.73
N LYS A 111 18.48 0.94 -4.94
CA LYS A 111 19.57 1.18 -3.98
C LYS A 111 19.54 0.20 -2.81
N LEU A 112 18.36 -0.20 -2.31
CA LEU A 112 18.22 -1.21 -1.27
C LEU A 112 18.72 -2.59 -1.76
N ILE A 113 18.34 -2.97 -2.98
CA ILE A 113 18.78 -4.23 -3.60
C ILE A 113 20.27 -4.19 -3.96
N GLY A 114 20.80 -3.00 -4.27
CA GLY A 114 22.15 -2.82 -4.81
C GLY A 114 22.26 -3.16 -6.30
N LYS A 115 21.12 -3.19 -7.02
CA LYS A 115 21.03 -3.49 -8.47
C LYS A 115 19.99 -2.58 -9.13
N ASN A 116 20.15 -2.27 -10.40
CA ASN A 116 19.16 -1.53 -11.19
C ASN A 116 18.16 -2.51 -11.80
N LEU A 117 17.14 -2.91 -11.03
CA LEU A 117 16.10 -3.86 -11.46
C LEU A 117 14.75 -3.19 -11.72
N ALA A 118 14.39 -2.20 -10.90
CA ALA A 118 13.19 -1.41 -11.06
C ALA A 118 13.41 -0.33 -12.13
N GLU A 119 12.44 -0.18 -13.03
CA GLU A 119 12.47 0.84 -14.08
C GLU A 119 12.36 2.26 -13.48
N VAL A 120 13.10 3.21 -14.05
CA VAL A 120 13.18 4.60 -13.58
C VAL A 120 13.08 5.53 -14.79
N GLY A 121 12.04 6.35 -14.85
CA GLY A 121 11.84 7.31 -15.95
C GLY A 121 10.59 8.18 -15.78
N ALA A 122 10.54 9.32 -16.48
CA ALA A 122 9.37 10.19 -16.51
C ALA A 122 8.30 9.59 -17.44
N GLY A 123 7.13 9.24 -16.89
CA GLY A 123 6.00 8.65 -17.64
C GLY A 123 5.82 7.15 -17.44
N GLU A 124 6.77 6.48 -16.80
CA GLU A 124 6.63 5.08 -16.39
C GLU A 124 5.76 5.02 -15.14
N THR A 125 4.50 4.63 -15.33
CA THR A 125 3.57 4.35 -14.22
C THR A 125 3.54 2.85 -14.03
N THR A 126 4.16 2.36 -12.95
CA THR A 126 3.93 1.00 -12.47
C THR A 126 2.42 0.81 -12.37
N GLN A 127 1.82 -0.05 -13.19
CA GLN A 127 0.37 -0.28 -13.19
C GLN A 127 -0.04 -1.41 -12.24
N GLU A 128 0.94 -2.20 -11.79
CA GLU A 128 0.77 -3.42 -11.03
C GLU A 128 1.73 -3.47 -9.85
N ILE A 129 1.46 -4.28 -8.82
CA ILE A 129 2.41 -4.48 -7.72
C ILE A 129 3.59 -5.32 -8.24
N GLN A 130 4.79 -4.75 -8.21
CA GLN A 130 6.00 -5.41 -8.69
C GLN A 130 6.90 -5.84 -7.52
N PRO A 131 7.17 -7.15 -7.37
CA PRO A 131 8.07 -7.63 -6.34
C PRO A 131 9.54 -7.58 -6.77
N TYR A 132 10.42 -7.36 -5.82
CA TYR A 132 11.86 -7.40 -5.99
C TYR A 132 12.52 -8.12 -4.81
N ASP A 133 13.31 -9.15 -5.09
CA ASP A 133 13.95 -9.97 -4.07
C ASP A 133 15.29 -9.37 -3.64
N GLY A 134 15.39 -9.01 -2.35
CA GLY A 134 16.63 -8.63 -1.70
C GLY A 134 17.23 -9.78 -0.89
N GLN A 135 18.34 -9.49 -0.18
CA GLN A 135 18.94 -10.48 0.71
C GLN A 135 18.16 -10.58 2.02
N GLY A 136 17.26 -11.57 2.12
CA GLY A 136 16.47 -11.86 3.32
C GLY A 136 15.20 -11.02 3.49
N TYR A 137 14.84 -10.23 2.48
CA TYR A 137 13.62 -9.43 2.43
C TYR A 137 13.11 -9.31 0.99
N ARG A 138 11.85 -8.92 0.85
CA ARG A 138 11.20 -8.67 -0.43
C ARG A 138 10.58 -7.29 -0.46
N LEU A 139 10.82 -6.56 -1.53
CA LEU A 139 10.32 -5.20 -1.75
C LEU A 139 9.17 -5.25 -2.76
N TYR A 140 8.14 -4.46 -2.53
CA TYR A 140 7.00 -4.33 -3.43
C TYR A 140 6.87 -2.87 -3.85
N ASP A 141 7.07 -2.58 -5.14
CA ASP A 141 6.71 -1.29 -5.71
C ASP A 141 5.21 -1.28 -5.99
N ILE A 142 4.49 -0.37 -5.33
CA ILE A 142 3.03 -0.32 -5.39
C ILE A 142 2.64 0.89 -6.26
N PRO A 143 1.81 0.68 -7.29
CA PRO A 143 1.33 1.73 -8.19
C PRO A 143 0.84 2.95 -7.43
N GLY A 144 1.33 4.13 -7.80
CA GLY A 144 0.83 5.41 -7.27
C GLY A 144 -0.40 5.90 -8.02
N ARG A 145 -1.36 5.02 -8.35
CA ARG A 145 -2.59 5.43 -9.03
C ARG A 145 -3.65 5.84 -8.01
N ASN A 146 -4.32 6.94 -8.33
CA ASN A 146 -5.30 7.66 -7.51
C ASN A 146 -6.70 7.01 -7.51
N ASP A 147 -6.84 5.73 -7.87
CA ASP A 147 -8.13 5.04 -7.72
C ASP A 147 -8.24 4.49 -6.31
N ASP A 148 -8.54 5.41 -5.38
CA ASP A 148 -8.62 5.19 -3.94
C ASP A 148 -9.56 4.04 -3.55
N LEU A 149 -10.56 3.73 -4.40
CA LEU A 149 -11.45 2.59 -4.28
C LEU A 149 -10.73 1.23 -4.26
N SER A 150 -9.62 1.10 -5.00
CA SER A 150 -8.86 -0.15 -5.09
C SER A 150 -8.28 -0.56 -3.73
N TYR A 151 -7.93 0.42 -2.89
CA TYR A 151 -7.39 0.17 -1.54
C TYR A 151 -8.42 -0.42 -0.56
N PHE A 152 -9.72 -0.34 -0.86
CA PHE A 152 -10.75 -0.91 -0.01
C PHE A 152 -11.00 -2.40 -0.28
N SER A 153 -10.32 -3.02 -1.23
CA SER A 153 -10.51 -4.45 -1.50
C SER A 153 -9.97 -5.32 -0.36
N MET A 154 -10.57 -6.50 -0.18
CA MET A 154 -10.11 -7.49 0.79
C MET A 154 -8.65 -7.87 0.54
N GLU A 155 -8.26 -8.02 -0.72
CA GLU A 155 -6.92 -8.39 -1.15
C GLU A 155 -5.89 -7.32 -0.77
N TYR A 156 -6.17 -6.04 -1.00
CA TYR A 156 -5.26 -4.95 -0.62
C TYR A 156 -5.11 -4.86 0.89
N ILE A 157 -6.20 -4.99 1.65
CA ILE A 157 -6.15 -4.99 3.11
C ILE A 157 -5.34 -6.19 3.63
N ALA A 158 -5.57 -7.39 3.10
CA ALA A 158 -4.83 -8.59 3.47
C ALA A 158 -3.34 -8.46 3.12
N PHE A 159 -3.03 -7.91 1.94
CA PHE A 159 -1.67 -7.62 1.49
C PHE A 159 -1.00 -6.59 2.42
N TRP A 160 -1.65 -5.47 2.71
CA TRP A 160 -1.13 -4.46 3.64
C TRP A 160 -0.83 -5.07 5.00
N LYS A 161 -1.74 -5.87 5.56
CA LYS A 161 -1.53 -6.53 6.85
C LYS A 161 -0.35 -7.51 6.84
N ALA A 162 -0.05 -8.14 5.70
CA ALA A 162 1.08 -9.05 5.57
C ALA A 162 2.44 -8.35 5.50
N LEU A 163 2.49 -7.07 5.15
CA LEU A 163 3.73 -6.30 5.09
C LEU A 163 4.35 -6.12 6.48
N THR A 164 5.65 -6.38 6.55
CA THR A 164 6.49 -6.08 7.72
C THR A 164 6.70 -4.58 7.88
N ALA A 165 6.86 -3.86 6.77
CA ALA A 165 6.97 -2.40 6.75
C ALA A 165 6.12 -1.80 5.61
N ARG A 166 5.43 -0.71 5.91
CA ARG A 166 4.61 0.06 4.96
C ARG A 166 5.26 1.42 4.83
N ILE A 167 5.91 1.66 3.69
CA ILE A 167 6.80 2.79 3.49
C ILE A 167 6.11 3.74 2.53
N ILE A 168 5.68 4.89 3.04
CA ILE A 168 5.02 5.93 2.24
C ILE A 168 6.08 6.96 1.82
N VAL A 169 6.35 7.03 0.52
CA VAL A 169 7.35 7.92 -0.08
C VAL A 169 6.67 9.18 -0.58
N ILE A 170 7.11 10.33 -0.06
CA ILE A 170 6.71 11.67 -0.49
C ILE A 170 7.95 12.50 -0.84
N THR A 171 7.76 13.61 -1.54
CA THR A 171 8.86 14.53 -1.86
C THR A 171 8.79 15.85 -1.10
N SER A 172 7.59 16.30 -0.72
CA SER A 172 7.39 17.68 -0.24
C SER A 172 6.32 17.80 0.85
N THR A 173 5.21 17.08 0.75
CA THR A 173 4.07 17.24 1.66
C THR A 173 3.36 15.92 1.96
N ILE A 174 2.82 15.83 3.18
CA ILE A 174 1.98 14.73 3.64
C ILE A 174 0.63 14.73 2.91
N LYS A 175 0.18 15.91 2.47
CA LYS A 175 -1.17 16.11 1.92
C LYS A 175 -1.44 15.24 0.70
N GLU A 176 -0.42 14.99 -0.11
CA GLU A 176 -0.48 14.17 -1.34
C GLU A 176 -0.92 12.72 -1.08
N MET A 177 -0.71 12.21 0.14
CA MET A 177 -1.00 10.81 0.50
C MET A 177 -2.01 10.69 1.65
N THR A 178 -2.77 11.76 1.95
CA THR A 178 -3.68 11.81 3.11
C THR A 178 -4.69 10.66 3.11
N LYS A 179 -5.27 10.34 1.94
CA LYS A 179 -6.26 9.25 1.80
C LYS A 179 -5.69 7.90 2.25
N VAL A 180 -4.47 7.57 1.81
CA VAL A 180 -3.75 6.35 2.22
C VAL A 180 -3.45 6.36 3.71
N PHE A 181 -2.93 7.47 4.25
CA PHE A 181 -2.62 7.60 5.68
C PHE A 181 -3.86 7.40 6.56
N ARG A 182 -4.99 8.02 6.21
CA ARG A 182 -6.22 7.90 6.98
C ARG A 182 -6.82 6.51 6.91
N LEU A 183 -6.73 5.83 5.76
CA LEU A 183 -7.15 4.44 5.67
C LEU A 183 -6.30 3.56 6.59
N LEU A 184 -4.96 3.67 6.55
CA LEU A 184 -4.05 2.93 7.41
C LEU A 184 -4.34 3.17 8.89
N ASP A 185 -4.53 4.41 9.30
CA ASP A 185 -4.90 4.77 10.68
C ASP A 185 -6.24 4.16 11.10
N ALA A 186 -7.25 4.22 10.23
CA ALA A 186 -8.59 3.69 10.51
C ALA A 186 -8.59 2.17 10.74
N ILE A 187 -7.70 1.45 10.03
CA ILE A 187 -7.52 0.00 10.20
C ILE A 187 -6.35 -0.35 11.15
N GLN A 188 -5.83 0.64 11.87
CA GLN A 188 -4.79 0.52 12.90
C GLN A 188 -3.47 -0.10 12.41
N LEU A 189 -3.09 0.17 11.16
CA LEU A 189 -1.80 -0.25 10.60
C LEU A 189 -0.76 0.85 10.74
N ARG A 190 0.37 0.49 11.34
CA ARG A 190 1.55 1.35 11.43
C ARG A 190 2.28 1.44 10.09
N TYR A 191 2.88 2.60 9.83
CA TYR A 191 3.63 2.90 8.62
C TYR A 191 4.77 3.87 8.91
N ASP A 192 5.74 3.90 8.00
CA ASP A 192 6.87 4.80 8.04
C ASP A 192 6.82 5.78 6.85
N ILE A 193 7.37 6.98 7.02
CA ILE A 193 7.38 8.02 6.00
C ILE A 193 8.81 8.28 5.53
N ILE A 194 9.00 8.27 4.22
CA ILE A 194 10.22 8.74 3.58
C ILE A 194 9.93 10.06 2.88
N VAL A 195 10.66 11.10 3.26
CA VAL A 195 10.77 12.35 2.51
C VAL A 195 12.00 12.23 1.61
N ASN A 196 11.78 11.82 0.36
CA ASN A 196 12.83 11.60 -0.64
C ASN A 196 13.15 12.89 -1.40
N LYS A 197 14.26 12.87 -2.15
CA LYS A 197 14.80 14.01 -2.91
C LYS A 197 15.14 15.23 -2.03
N PHE A 198 15.49 14.97 -0.77
CA PHE A 198 15.82 16.03 0.19
C PHE A 198 17.13 16.77 -0.15
N ASP A 199 17.91 16.22 -1.10
CA ASP A 199 19.03 16.91 -1.74
C ASP A 199 18.61 18.11 -2.59
N LEU A 200 17.39 18.12 -3.12
CA LEU A 200 16.84 19.26 -3.87
C LEU A 200 16.37 20.41 -2.95
N VAL A 201 16.30 20.18 -1.64
CA VAL A 201 15.94 21.20 -0.66
C VAL A 201 17.20 21.95 -0.24
N ASN A 202 17.15 23.28 -0.37
CA ASN A 202 18.23 24.17 0.04
C ASN A 202 18.61 23.95 1.50
N LEU A 203 19.91 23.95 1.82
CA LEU A 203 20.41 23.63 3.16
C LEU A 203 19.75 24.48 4.27
N GLU A 204 19.53 25.77 4.00
CA GLU A 204 18.90 26.73 4.92
C GLU A 204 17.39 26.46 5.14
N GLU A 205 16.75 25.74 4.23
CA GLU A 205 15.31 25.44 4.26
C GLU A 205 15.01 24.04 4.82
N ARG A 206 16.02 23.16 4.90
CA ARG A 206 15.83 21.78 5.34
C ARG A 206 15.16 21.66 6.70
N GLU A 207 15.57 22.45 7.68
CA GLU A 207 14.94 22.44 9.01
C GLU A 207 13.50 22.96 8.97
N LYS A 208 13.20 23.95 8.12
CA LYS A 208 11.82 24.43 7.93
C LYS A 208 10.94 23.34 7.32
N VAL A 209 11.43 22.61 6.32
CA VAL A 209 10.70 21.48 5.71
C VAL A 209 10.47 20.37 6.72
N LYS A 210 11.46 20.02 7.55
CA LYS A 210 11.28 19.02 8.63
C LYS A 210 10.19 19.43 9.61
N VAL A 211 10.19 20.69 10.05
CA VAL A 211 9.16 21.23 10.95
C VAL A 211 7.79 21.22 10.27
N GLN A 212 7.72 21.63 9.00
CA GLN A 212 6.49 21.61 8.22
C GLN A 212 5.89 20.20 8.14
N ILE A 213 6.69 19.19 7.76
CA ILE A 213 6.22 17.80 7.65
C ILE A 213 5.67 17.29 8.99
N LYS A 214 6.39 17.57 10.10
CA LYS A 214 5.91 17.22 11.45
C LYS A 214 4.59 17.91 11.80
N GLN A 215 4.45 19.19 11.45
CA GLN A 215 3.23 19.95 11.69
C GLN A 215 2.07 19.43 10.83
N GLU A 216 2.32 19.03 9.58
CA GLU A 216 1.32 18.41 8.71
C GLU A 216 0.82 17.09 9.28
N ILE A 217 1.71 16.24 9.80
CA ILE A 217 1.34 15.00 10.51
C ILE A 217 0.39 15.28 11.67
N ILE A 218 0.72 16.27 12.51
CA ILE A 218 -0.12 16.69 13.65
C ILE A 218 -1.47 17.23 13.17
N ASN A 219 -1.47 18.11 12.16
CA ASN A 219 -2.68 18.75 11.63
C ASN A 219 -3.63 17.73 10.98
N CYS A 220 -3.06 16.75 10.27
CA CYS A 220 -3.79 15.64 9.69
C CYS A 220 -4.19 14.58 10.74
N LYS A 221 -3.75 14.73 11.99
CA LYS A 221 -4.00 13.84 13.13
C LYS A 221 -3.57 12.40 12.86
N LEU A 222 -2.45 12.24 12.14
CA LEU A 222 -1.94 10.93 11.78
C LEU A 222 -1.39 10.19 13.00
N GLN A 223 -1.83 8.95 13.24
CA GLN A 223 -1.52 8.18 14.45
C GLN A 223 -0.60 6.98 14.19
N GLY A 224 -0.59 6.47 12.96
CA GLY A 224 0.14 5.27 12.56
C GLY A 224 1.61 5.50 12.22
N VAL A 225 2.10 6.74 12.24
CA VAL A 225 3.49 7.08 11.92
C VAL A 225 4.45 6.49 12.95
N ASN A 226 5.37 5.63 12.50
CA ASN A 226 6.47 5.08 13.30
C ASN A 226 7.71 5.97 13.21
N HIS A 227 8.21 6.17 11.99
CA HIS A 227 9.42 6.96 11.71
C HIS A 227 9.19 7.91 10.53
N ILE A 228 10.04 8.93 10.48
CA ILE A 228 10.14 9.87 9.36
C ILE A 228 11.62 9.99 9.01
N TRP A 229 11.98 9.68 7.77
CA TRP A 229 13.35 9.78 7.28
C TRP A 229 13.44 10.80 6.16
N PHE A 230 14.42 11.68 6.24
CA PHE A 230 14.70 12.70 5.24
C PHE A 230 15.93 12.29 4.44
N ILE A 231 15.71 11.74 3.24
CA ILE A 231 16.75 11.07 2.46
C ILE A 231 16.89 11.63 1.06
N SER A 232 18.00 11.28 0.42
CA SER A 232 18.15 11.30 -1.03
C SER A 232 18.54 9.91 -1.50
N ALA A 233 17.69 9.25 -2.27
CA ALA A 233 18.03 7.98 -2.90
C ALA A 233 19.16 8.12 -3.94
N GLU A 234 19.30 9.30 -4.57
CA GLU A 234 20.39 9.60 -5.49
C GLU A 234 21.72 9.84 -4.76
N ASN A 235 21.66 10.50 -3.60
CA ASN A 235 22.82 10.92 -2.82
C ASN A 235 22.84 10.32 -1.40
N PRO A 236 22.73 8.98 -1.22
CA PRO A 236 22.46 8.35 0.08
C PRO A 236 23.52 8.66 1.14
N ARG A 237 24.80 8.80 0.73
CA ARG A 237 25.91 9.10 1.64
C ARG A 237 25.84 10.48 2.28
N GLN A 238 25.08 11.42 1.70
CA GLN A 238 24.94 12.77 2.23
C GLN A 238 23.88 12.85 3.35
N PHE A 239 23.06 11.81 3.51
CA PHE A 239 21.92 11.82 4.43
C PHE A 239 22.03 10.65 5.42
N PRO A 240 22.40 10.90 6.69
CA PRO A 240 22.52 9.86 7.71
C PRO A 240 21.25 9.02 7.88
N ASP A 241 20.08 9.63 7.66
CA ASP A 241 18.77 8.96 7.69
C ASP A 241 18.69 7.79 6.71
N TRP A 242 19.44 7.79 5.60
CA TRP A 242 19.51 6.65 4.69
C TRP A 242 20.04 5.39 5.38
N ILE A 243 21.14 5.53 6.12
CA ILE A 243 21.79 4.42 6.83
C ILE A 243 20.88 3.94 7.97
N ASN A 244 20.38 4.88 8.78
CA ASN A 244 19.46 4.57 9.89
C ASN A 244 18.21 3.83 9.41
N MET A 245 17.65 4.24 8.27
CA MET A 245 16.50 3.58 7.66
C MET A 245 16.85 2.16 7.21
N ILE A 246 18.00 1.94 6.57
CA ILE A 246 18.44 0.59 6.15
C ILE A 246 18.62 -0.32 7.37
N ASP A 247 19.30 0.15 8.41
CA ASP A 247 19.57 -0.63 9.61
C ASP A 247 18.25 -1.04 10.29
N TYR A 248 17.31 -0.09 10.42
CA TYR A 248 15.96 -0.36 10.90
C TYR A 248 15.19 -1.37 10.03
N LEU A 249 15.13 -1.14 8.72
CA LEU A 249 14.37 -1.99 7.80
C LEU A 249 14.99 -3.38 7.66
N THR A 250 16.31 -3.52 7.82
CA THR A 250 17.02 -4.79 7.59
C THR A 250 17.50 -5.47 8.87
N ASN A 251 17.27 -4.88 10.04
CA ASN A 251 17.79 -5.31 11.35
C ASN A 251 19.32 -5.57 11.29
N LYS A 252 20.05 -4.61 10.70
CA LYS A 252 21.51 -4.60 10.70
C LYS A 252 22.04 -3.66 11.76
#